data_AF-A0A1F8A0U6-F1
#
_entry.id   AF-A0A1F8A0U6-F1
#
_cell.length_a   1.000
_cell.length_b   1.000
_cell.length_c   1.000
_cell.angle_alpha   90.00
_cell.angle_beta   90.00
_cell.angle_gamma   90.00
#
_symmetry.space_group_name_H-M   'P 1'
#
loop_
_entity.id
_entity.type
_entity.pdbx_description
1 polymer ?
#
loop_
_entity_poly.entity_id
_entity_poly.type
_entity_poly.pdbx_seq_one_letter_code
_entity_poly.pdbx_strand_id
1 'polypeptide(L)'
;MKITNTLCLLFTVLATSASATPFYYGWSESVTVQLSNDWSGANAKAHVATDGRPHPIQELFDGSDIEKDGKIFATSAQLTKFHHNTVCRVLQSDPRVDVTLDDKNTWSFLDRGAWVDVHRGVVVCIEK
;
A
#
# COMPACT_ATOMS: atom_id res chain seq x y z
N MET A 1 68.34 45.53 9.76
CA MET A 1 67.50 44.73 8.85
C MET A 1 67.03 43.47 9.57
N LYS A 2 65.81 43.03 9.22
CA LYS A 2 65.12 41.76 9.53
C LYS A 2 64.24 41.70 10.79
N ILE A 3 62.98 42.09 10.52
CA ILE A 3 61.71 41.74 11.17
C ILE A 3 61.46 40.22 10.98
N THR A 4 60.59 39.57 11.78
CA THR A 4 59.44 38.69 11.40
C THR A 4 59.01 37.86 12.63
N ASN A 5 57.97 38.28 13.36
CA ASN A 5 56.56 37.84 13.31
C ASN A 5 56.30 36.37 13.67
N THR A 6 55.86 36.12 14.90
CA THR A 6 55.26 34.87 15.37
C THR A 6 53.78 34.84 14.98
N LEU A 7 53.40 33.95 14.04
CA LEU A 7 52.02 33.74 13.63
C LEU A 7 51.43 32.56 14.42
N CYS A 8 50.59 32.84 15.42
CA CYS A 8 49.76 31.81 16.07
C CYS A 8 48.58 31.45 15.17
N LEU A 9 48.51 30.20 14.72
CA LEU A 9 47.36 29.63 14.01
C LEU A 9 46.53 28.81 15.01
N LEU A 10 45.42 29.40 15.48
CA LEU A 10 44.38 28.68 16.20
C LEU A 10 43.30 28.27 15.20
N PHE A 11 43.28 27.00 14.81
CA PHE A 11 42.17 26.39 14.07
C PHE A 11 41.28 25.62 15.05
N THR A 12 40.22 26.24 15.55
CA THR A 12 39.16 25.52 16.26
C THR A 12 38.14 25.03 15.24
N VAL A 13 38.23 23.77 14.85
CA VAL A 13 37.22 23.11 14.02
C VAL A 13 36.06 22.70 14.92
N LEU A 14 34.95 23.45 14.85
CA LEU A 14 33.70 23.08 15.50
C LEU A 14 32.94 22.13 14.58
N ALA A 15 33.23 20.83 14.66
CA ALA A 15 32.48 19.80 13.96
C ALA A 15 31.17 19.53 14.71
N THR A 16 30.10 20.24 14.35
CA THR A 16 28.74 19.89 14.78
C THR A 16 28.24 18.71 13.94
N SER A 17 28.45 17.49 14.43
CA SER A 17 27.76 16.32 13.90
C SER A 17 26.29 16.38 14.34
N ALA A 18 25.42 16.94 13.50
CA ALA A 18 23.99 16.73 13.62
C ALA A 18 23.71 15.27 13.20
N SER A 19 23.57 14.39 14.20
CA SER A 19 23.03 13.05 13.95
C SER A 19 21.54 13.20 13.68
N ALA A 20 21.17 13.23 12.40
CA ALA A 20 19.78 13.00 12.02
C ALA A 20 19.49 11.51 12.27
N THR A 21 18.98 11.18 13.45
CA THR A 21 18.38 9.86 13.68
C THR A 21 17.13 9.78 12.82
N PRO A 22 17.04 8.88 11.83
CA PRO A 22 15.81 8.72 11.08
C PRO A 22 14.71 8.29 12.05
N PHE A 23 13.66 9.12 12.15
CA PHE A 23 12.47 8.80 12.92
C PHE A 23 11.70 7.68 12.19
N TYR A 24 12.11 6.44 12.38
CA TYR A 24 11.29 5.28 12.03
C TYR A 24 10.25 5.06 13.13
N TYR A 25 9.24 5.93 13.18
CA TYR A 25 7.97 5.54 13.79
C TYR A 25 7.36 4.48 12.87
N GLY A 26 6.87 3.37 13.44
CA GLY A 26 6.26 2.24 12.70
C GLY A 26 4.98 2.59 11.95
N TRP A 27 5.08 3.48 10.96
CA TRP A 27 4.07 3.72 9.94
C TRP A 27 4.18 2.55 8.98
N SER A 28 3.21 1.64 8.99
CA SER A 28 3.07 0.75 7.85
C SER A 28 2.71 1.61 6.66
N GLU A 29 3.53 1.60 5.61
CA GLU A 29 3.15 2.19 4.33
C GLU A 29 1.81 1.59 3.89
N SER A 30 1.00 2.38 3.19
CA SER A 30 -0.32 1.94 2.73
C SER A 30 -0.42 2.07 1.23
N VAL A 31 -1.13 1.12 0.64
CA VAL A 31 -1.43 1.10 -0.79
C VAL A 31 -2.92 1.30 -1.01
N THR A 32 -3.29 1.75 -2.20
CA THR A 32 -4.69 1.90 -2.56
C THR A 32 -5.11 0.75 -3.47
N VAL A 33 -5.98 -0.10 -2.94
CA VAL A 33 -6.64 -1.19 -3.67
C VAL A 33 -8.01 -0.71 -4.11
N GLN A 34 -8.33 -0.94 -5.37
CA GLN A 34 -9.66 -0.70 -5.94
C GLN A 34 -10.32 -2.04 -6.26
N LEU A 35 -11.59 -2.18 -5.91
CA LEU A 35 -12.47 -3.22 -6.44
C LEU A 35 -13.45 -2.59 -7.42
N SER A 36 -13.72 -3.28 -8.52
CA SER A 36 -14.59 -2.79 -9.60
C SER A 36 -15.62 -3.81 -10.02
N ASN A 37 -16.80 -3.33 -10.37
CA ASN A 37 -17.77 -4.02 -11.19
C ASN A 37 -17.66 -3.51 -12.64
N ASP A 38 -16.95 -4.24 -13.48
CA ASP A 38 -16.64 -3.84 -14.86
C ASP A 38 -17.86 -3.89 -15.78
N TRP A 39 -18.98 -4.47 -15.34
CA TRP A 39 -20.24 -4.47 -16.08
C TRP A 39 -21.05 -3.19 -15.85
N SER A 40 -21.08 -2.68 -14.62
CA SER A 40 -21.83 -1.47 -14.27
C SER A 40 -20.99 -0.19 -14.27
N GLY A 41 -19.66 -0.32 -14.18
CA GLY A 41 -18.72 0.78 -13.96
C GLY A 41 -18.59 1.23 -12.50
N ALA A 42 -19.35 0.64 -11.57
CA ALA A 42 -19.22 0.92 -10.14
C ALA A 42 -17.85 0.46 -9.62
N ASN A 43 -17.23 1.23 -8.76
CA ASN A 43 -15.94 0.89 -8.15
C ASN A 43 -15.78 1.57 -6.79
N ALA A 44 -14.90 1.02 -5.95
CA ALA A 44 -14.56 1.59 -4.67
C ALA A 44 -13.07 1.39 -4.38
N LYS A 45 -12.48 2.32 -3.63
CA LYS A 45 -11.06 2.34 -3.27
C LYS A 45 -10.91 2.26 -1.76
N ALA A 46 -9.94 1.47 -1.31
CA ALA A 46 -9.58 1.35 0.09
C ALA A 46 -8.07 1.50 0.28
N HIS A 47 -7.69 2.07 1.42
CA HIS A 47 -6.30 2.09 1.88
C HIS A 47 -6.01 0.82 2.67
N VAL A 48 -4.98 0.08 2.27
CA VAL A 48 -4.61 -1.19 2.88
C VAL A 48 -3.17 -1.09 3.36
N ALA A 49 -2.93 -1.39 4.64
CA ALA A 49 -1.59 -1.41 5.20
C ALA A 49 -0.76 -2.54 4.57
N THR A 50 0.52 -2.28 4.31
CA THR A 50 1.49 -3.26 3.79
C THR A 50 2.13 -4.10 4.90
N ASP A 51 1.38 -4.36 5.97
CA ASP A 51 1.85 -5.02 7.19
C ASP A 51 1.75 -6.56 7.15
N GLY A 52 1.32 -7.12 6.03
CA GLY A 52 1.11 -8.56 5.84
C GLY A 52 -0.06 -9.15 6.60
N ARG A 53 -0.88 -8.31 7.24
CA ARG A 53 -2.07 -8.76 7.96
C ARG A 53 -3.27 -8.87 6.99
N PRO A 54 -4.23 -9.77 7.29
CA PRO A 54 -5.50 -9.79 6.57
C PRO A 54 -6.38 -8.61 6.98
N HIS A 55 -6.81 -7.83 5.99
CA HIS A 55 -7.76 -6.73 6.13
C HIS A 55 -9.12 -7.17 5.54
N PRO A 56 -10.20 -7.27 6.33
CA PRO A 56 -11.49 -7.75 5.85
C PRO A 56 -12.05 -6.89 4.73
N ILE A 57 -12.52 -7.50 3.63
CA ILE A 57 -13.10 -6.76 2.49
C ILE A 57 -14.34 -5.98 2.93
N GLN A 58 -15.15 -6.56 3.81
CA GLN A 58 -16.27 -5.88 4.46
C GLN A 58 -15.85 -4.53 5.06
N GLU A 59 -14.87 -4.52 5.97
CA GLU A 59 -14.41 -3.30 6.64
C GLU A 59 -13.82 -2.27 5.67
N LEU A 60 -13.21 -2.73 4.58
CA LEU A 60 -12.58 -1.87 3.58
C LEU A 60 -13.57 -1.21 2.61
N PHE A 61 -14.71 -1.84 2.33
CA PHE A 61 -15.59 -1.45 1.23
C PHE A 61 -17.09 -1.37 1.58
N ASP A 62 -17.49 -1.58 2.84
CA ASP A 62 -18.85 -1.32 3.29
C ASP A 62 -19.26 0.15 3.03
N GLY A 63 -20.52 0.35 2.67
CA GLY A 63 -21.13 1.62 2.31
C GLY A 63 -20.73 2.17 0.93
N SER A 64 -20.00 1.39 0.12
CA SER A 64 -19.50 1.85 -1.18
C SER A 64 -20.44 1.53 -2.36
N ASP A 65 -20.16 2.10 -3.53
CA ASP A 65 -20.98 1.91 -4.74
C ASP A 65 -20.97 0.47 -5.30
N ILE A 66 -20.09 -0.40 -4.80
CA ILE A 66 -20.04 -1.84 -5.12
C ILE A 66 -20.76 -2.70 -4.08
N GLU A 67 -21.26 -2.09 -3.00
CA GLU A 67 -22.14 -2.76 -2.06
C GLU A 67 -23.56 -2.86 -2.62
N LYS A 68 -24.15 -4.05 -2.48
CA LYS A 68 -25.54 -4.32 -2.80
C LYS A 68 -26.12 -5.30 -1.78
N ASP A 69 -27.19 -4.88 -1.10
CA ASP A 69 -27.91 -5.69 -0.12
C ASP A 69 -26.99 -6.26 0.99
N GLY A 70 -26.06 -5.44 1.51
CA GLY A 70 -25.11 -5.85 2.56
C GLY A 70 -24.02 -6.82 2.08
N LYS A 71 -23.76 -6.86 0.77
CA LYS A 71 -22.73 -7.69 0.14
C LYS A 71 -21.90 -6.87 -0.81
N ILE A 72 -20.66 -7.25 -1.01
CA ILE A 72 -19.72 -6.53 -1.88
C ILE A 72 -19.51 -7.38 -3.12
N PHE A 73 -20.02 -6.92 -4.26
CA PHE A 73 -19.89 -7.64 -5.51
C PHE A 73 -18.92 -6.95 -6.45
N ALA A 74 -17.86 -7.66 -6.82
CA ALA A 74 -16.82 -7.16 -7.71
C ALA A 74 -16.51 -8.18 -8.80
N THR A 75 -15.76 -7.73 -9.80
CA THR A 75 -15.32 -8.52 -10.96
C THR A 75 -13.81 -8.47 -11.14
N SER A 76 -13.18 -7.35 -10.76
CA SER A 76 -11.74 -7.16 -10.86
C SER A 76 -11.21 -6.38 -9.65
N ALA A 77 -9.90 -6.47 -9.45
CA ALA A 77 -9.16 -5.70 -8.46
C ALA A 77 -7.98 -4.97 -9.13
N GLN A 78 -7.62 -3.82 -8.57
CA GLN A 78 -6.53 -2.98 -9.08
C GLN A 78 -5.71 -2.33 -7.97
N LEU A 79 -4.39 -2.24 -8.15
CA LEU A 79 -3.51 -1.34 -7.41
C LEU A 79 -3.45 0.02 -8.10
N THR A 80 -3.90 1.07 -7.41
CA THR A 80 -3.98 2.43 -7.97
C THR A 80 -2.99 3.42 -7.35
N LYS A 81 -2.46 3.09 -6.17
CA LYS A 81 -1.34 3.80 -5.53
C LYS A 81 -0.51 2.77 -4.75
N PHE A 82 0.75 2.61 -5.09
CA PHE A 82 1.60 1.55 -4.54
C PHE A 82 3.08 1.92 -4.67
N HIS A 83 3.93 1.22 -3.91
CA HIS A 83 5.39 1.34 -3.96
C HIS A 83 5.98 0.26 -4.86
N HIS A 84 7.24 0.42 -5.24
CA HIS A 84 7.99 -0.66 -5.89
C HIS A 84 8.00 -1.90 -4.97
N ASN A 85 7.93 -3.11 -5.53
CA ASN A 85 7.86 -4.37 -4.78
C ASN A 85 6.61 -4.60 -3.90
N THR A 86 5.56 -3.78 -4.05
CA THR A 86 4.27 -4.07 -3.41
C THR A 86 3.70 -5.37 -3.96
N VAL A 87 3.21 -6.24 -3.07
CA VAL A 87 2.39 -7.41 -3.42
C VAL A 87 1.13 -7.41 -2.58
N CYS A 88 -0.02 -7.47 -3.24
CA CYS A 88 -1.32 -7.60 -2.60
C CYS A 88 -2.04 -8.85 -3.07
N ARG A 89 -2.81 -9.48 -2.18
CA ARG A 89 -3.64 -10.65 -2.49
C ARG A 89 -5.07 -10.40 -2.06
N VAL A 90 -6.02 -10.75 -2.92
CA VAL A 90 -7.45 -10.80 -2.62
C VAL A 90 -7.83 -12.26 -2.47
N LEU A 91 -8.27 -12.64 -1.27
CA LEU A 91 -8.46 -14.04 -0.88
C LEU A 91 -9.86 -14.28 -0.32
N GLN A 92 -10.51 -15.32 -0.82
CA GLN A 92 -11.76 -15.85 -0.25
C GLN A 92 -11.88 -17.34 -0.56
N SER A 93 -12.41 -18.13 0.38
CA SER A 93 -12.57 -19.57 0.18
C SER A 93 -13.82 -19.95 -0.61
N ASP A 94 -14.92 -19.22 -0.43
CA ASP A 94 -16.22 -19.53 -1.02
C ASP A 94 -17.05 -18.26 -1.32
N PRO A 95 -17.40 -17.98 -2.58
CA PRO A 95 -16.77 -18.57 -3.78
C PRO A 95 -15.25 -18.34 -3.76
N ARG A 96 -14.49 -19.26 -4.36
CA ARG A 96 -13.03 -19.21 -4.33
C ARG A 96 -12.52 -18.01 -5.13
N VAL A 97 -11.80 -17.12 -4.45
CA VAL A 97 -11.06 -16.00 -5.04
C VAL A 97 -9.63 -16.08 -4.52
N ASP A 98 -8.65 -16.09 -5.42
CA ASP A 98 -7.22 -16.07 -5.09
C ASP A 98 -6.48 -15.30 -6.18
N VAL A 99 -6.42 -13.98 -6.00
CA VAL A 99 -5.81 -13.05 -6.95
C VAL A 99 -4.60 -12.43 -6.31
N THR A 100 -3.51 -12.33 -7.07
CA THR A 100 -2.31 -11.59 -6.70
C THR A 100 -2.16 -10.40 -7.62
N LEU A 101 -1.90 -9.23 -7.03
CA LEU A 101 -1.52 -7.99 -7.70
C LEU A 101 -0.11 -7.62 -7.24
N ASP A 102 0.71 -7.12 -8.14
CA ASP A 102 2.02 -6.59 -7.82
C ASP A 102 2.30 -5.31 -8.61
N ASP A 103 3.46 -4.71 -8.37
CA ASP A 103 3.90 -3.47 -9.01
C ASP A 103 4.11 -3.56 -10.53
N LYS A 104 4.02 -4.77 -11.11
CA LYS A 104 4.09 -5.03 -12.56
C LYS A 104 2.74 -5.51 -13.12
N ASN A 105 1.96 -6.22 -12.33
CA ASN A 105 0.64 -6.78 -12.64
C ASN A 105 -0.38 -6.13 -11.71
N THR A 106 -0.74 -4.89 -12.02
CA THR A 106 -1.51 -4.04 -11.11
C THR A 106 -3.01 -4.27 -11.20
N TRP A 107 -3.50 -5.12 -12.11
CA TRP A 107 -4.93 -5.40 -12.31
C TRP A 107 -5.16 -6.87 -12.62
N SER A 108 -6.26 -7.44 -12.11
CA SER A 108 -6.67 -8.81 -12.45
C SER A 108 -8.16 -9.05 -12.18
N PHE A 109 -8.75 -10.01 -12.88
CA PHE A 109 -10.09 -10.52 -12.60
C PHE A 109 -10.12 -11.35 -11.31
N LEU A 110 -11.22 -11.25 -10.54
CA LEU A 110 -11.45 -12.00 -9.31
C LEU A 110 -11.84 -13.46 -9.57
N ASP A 111 -12.93 -13.68 -10.32
CA ASP A 111 -13.37 -15.00 -10.79
C ASP A 111 -13.64 -14.97 -12.30
N ARG A 112 -12.59 -14.85 -13.11
CA ARG A 112 -12.69 -14.78 -14.59
C ARG A 112 -13.67 -13.70 -15.10
N GLY A 113 -13.84 -12.61 -14.34
CA GLY A 113 -14.76 -11.51 -14.65
C GLY A 113 -16.23 -11.76 -14.29
N ALA A 114 -16.53 -12.88 -13.63
CA ALA A 114 -17.84 -13.13 -13.06
C ALA A 114 -18.13 -12.15 -11.93
N TRP A 115 -19.42 -11.82 -11.78
CA TRP A 115 -19.89 -10.98 -10.69
C TRP A 115 -19.91 -11.79 -9.41
N VAL A 116 -18.92 -11.57 -8.54
CA VAL A 116 -18.64 -12.43 -7.39
C VAL A 116 -18.79 -11.65 -6.08
N ASP A 117 -19.53 -12.24 -5.14
CA ASP A 117 -19.64 -11.77 -3.77
C ASP A 117 -18.32 -12.04 -3.04
N VAL A 118 -17.58 -10.98 -2.71
CA VAL A 118 -16.28 -11.03 -2.02
C VAL A 118 -16.34 -10.50 -0.59
N HIS A 119 -17.53 -10.25 -0.06
CA HIS A 119 -17.73 -9.65 1.25
C HIS A 119 -17.01 -10.40 2.39
N ARG A 120 -16.90 -11.74 2.30
CA ARG A 120 -16.24 -12.58 3.33
C ARG A 120 -14.73 -12.74 3.10
N GLY A 121 -14.19 -12.11 2.06
CA GLY A 121 -12.78 -12.18 1.72
C GLY A 121 -11.92 -11.20 2.51
N VAL A 122 -10.62 -11.29 2.26
CA VAL A 122 -9.62 -10.42 2.86
C VAL A 122 -8.68 -9.88 1.78
N VAL A 123 -8.10 -8.71 2.04
CA VAL A 123 -6.96 -8.19 1.30
C VAL A 123 -5.72 -8.29 2.19
N VAL A 124 -4.64 -8.88 1.68
CA VAL A 124 -3.35 -8.95 2.36
C VAL A 124 -2.32 -8.24 1.50
N CYS A 125 -1.66 -7.22 2.03
CA CYS A 125 -0.62 -6.49 1.30
C CYS A 125 0.71 -6.53 2.07
N ILE A 126 1.82 -6.66 1.34
CA ILE A 126 3.18 -6.59 1.84
C ILE A 126 4.06 -5.78 0.90
N GLU A 127 5.08 -5.13 1.45
CA GLU A 127 6.22 -4.63 0.69
C GLU A 127 7.37 -5.65 0.81
N LYS A 128 8.04 -5.96 -0.31
CA LYS A 128 9.12 -6.96 -0.37
C LYS A 128 10.50 -6.33 -0.53
#